data_AF-A0A946GZH2-F1
#
_entry.id   AF-A0A946GZH2-F1
#
_cell.length_a   1.000
_cell.length_b   1.000
_cell.length_c   1.000
_cell.angle_alpha   90.00
_cell.angle_beta   90.00
_cell.angle_gamma   90.00
#
_symmetry.space_group_name_H-M   'P 1'
#
loop_
_entity.id
_entity.type
_entity.pdbx_description
1 polymer ?
#
loop_
_entity_poly.entity_id
_entity_poly.type
_entity_poly.pdbx_seq_one_letter_code
_entity_poly.pdbx_strand_id
1 'polypeptide(L)'
;MTNRPVADAGADDAFPCIEGVALVSLDGTASSDPNGDSITYQWSVPPTVLLDDATNATPTGLFPLGVTTATLTVTDEHGAADTDDVIIMVIDETPPEVACTTDITSLAPANHELVDVQVSILASDLCSAPEDLVLLAVLLDSDEPDDASGKHDGATTGDTNGEDGFSSPVDVTDQFTFNTETASFEGTIVLRAEANKKGNGRTYSINVSVLDTFDNLSNSSCAVVVPKNSKKGGGGGNNGKGNGRNK
;
A
#
# COMPACT_ATOMS: atom_id res chain seq x y z
N MET A 1 24.80 57.33 3.67
CA MET A 1 25.10 56.06 4.37
C MET A 1 24.53 54.99 3.48
N THR A 2 25.33 54.01 3.09
CA THR A 2 24.84 52.83 2.39
C THR A 2 24.28 51.88 3.45
N ASN A 3 23.00 51.59 3.36
CA ASN A 3 22.37 50.53 4.13
C ASN A 3 22.72 49.21 3.43
N ARG A 4 22.63 48.10 4.16
CA ARG A 4 22.80 46.78 3.57
C ARG A 4 21.47 46.39 2.89
N PRO A 5 21.51 45.50 1.88
CA PRO A 5 20.28 44.91 1.36
C PRO A 5 19.59 44.10 2.47
N VAL A 6 18.32 43.77 2.23
CA VAL A 6 17.49 42.89 3.05
C VAL A 6 17.15 41.68 2.20
N ALA A 7 17.63 40.51 2.62
CA ALA A 7 17.23 39.25 2.00
C ALA A 7 15.87 38.81 2.56
N ASP A 8 15.02 38.30 1.67
CA ASP A 8 13.74 37.65 2.00
C ASP A 8 13.65 36.41 1.10
N ALA A 9 13.79 35.24 1.69
CA ALA A 9 13.80 33.94 1.03
C ALA A 9 12.38 33.35 0.85
N GLY A 10 11.35 34.07 1.32
CA GLY A 10 9.98 33.60 1.35
C GLY A 10 9.63 32.82 2.63
N ALA A 11 8.42 32.27 2.65
CA ALA A 11 7.93 31.48 3.78
C ALA A 11 8.33 30.01 3.66
N ASP A 12 8.53 29.35 4.79
CA ASP A 12 8.63 27.89 4.88
C ASP A 12 7.36 27.23 4.32
N ASP A 13 7.51 26.15 3.57
CA ASP A 13 6.37 25.47 2.92
C ASP A 13 6.57 23.95 2.81
N ALA A 14 5.44 23.25 2.65
CA ALA A 14 5.37 21.80 2.53
C ALA A 14 4.85 21.39 1.15
N PHE A 15 5.49 20.38 0.55
CA PHE A 15 5.15 19.90 -0.79
C PHE A 15 4.95 18.38 -0.79
N PRO A 16 3.93 17.86 -1.49
CA PRO A 16 3.81 16.43 -1.69
C PRO A 16 4.95 15.93 -2.60
N CYS A 17 5.48 14.77 -2.29
CA CYS A 17 6.45 14.09 -3.14
C CYS A 17 5.77 13.46 -4.37
N ILE A 18 6.54 13.35 -5.45
CA ILE A 18 6.25 12.58 -6.66
C ILE A 18 7.56 11.86 -7.01
N GLU A 19 7.55 10.53 -7.01
CA GLU A 19 8.76 9.73 -7.27
C GLU A 19 9.92 10.08 -6.30
N GLY A 20 9.58 10.34 -5.02
CA GLY A 20 10.53 10.67 -3.95
C GLY A 20 11.08 12.11 -3.94
N VAL A 21 10.59 12.98 -4.84
CA VAL A 21 11.02 14.39 -4.92
C VAL A 21 9.84 15.35 -5.10
N ALA A 22 10.04 16.63 -4.82
CA ALA A 22 9.11 17.70 -5.20
C ALA A 22 9.82 18.73 -6.10
N LEU A 23 9.14 19.17 -7.16
CA LEU A 23 9.58 20.31 -7.98
C LEU A 23 9.15 21.59 -7.28
N VAL A 24 10.11 22.37 -6.76
CA VAL A 24 9.85 23.58 -5.97
C VAL A 24 10.50 24.78 -6.63
N SER A 25 9.75 25.89 -6.70
CA SER A 25 10.29 27.21 -7.04
C SER A 25 10.57 27.96 -5.75
N LEU A 26 11.81 28.40 -5.56
CA LEU A 26 12.14 29.34 -4.49
C LEU A 26 11.73 30.76 -4.93
N ASP A 27 11.54 31.68 -3.99
CA ASP A 27 11.13 33.05 -4.30
C ASP A 27 11.85 34.07 -3.41
N GLY A 28 12.87 34.71 -3.99
CA GLY A 28 13.63 35.78 -3.36
C GLY A 28 13.12 37.18 -3.71
N THR A 29 12.02 37.31 -4.47
CA THR A 29 11.63 38.57 -5.12
C THR A 29 11.18 39.67 -4.15
N ALA A 30 10.89 39.33 -2.90
CA ALA A 30 10.61 40.28 -1.82
C ALA A 30 11.87 40.96 -1.25
N SER A 31 13.07 40.48 -1.62
CA SER A 31 14.35 41.08 -1.24
C SER A 31 14.48 42.49 -1.81
N SER A 32 15.13 43.39 -1.07
CA SER A 32 15.27 44.79 -1.48
C SER A 32 16.49 45.46 -0.88
N ASP A 33 16.93 46.54 -1.52
CA ASP A 33 17.91 47.45 -0.93
C ASP A 33 17.22 48.76 -0.46
N PRO A 34 17.42 49.20 0.79
CA PRO A 34 16.77 50.41 1.32
C PRO A 34 17.20 51.72 0.63
N ASN A 35 18.33 51.73 -0.09
CA ASN A 35 18.78 52.85 -0.91
C ASN A 35 18.26 52.78 -2.35
N GLY A 36 17.67 51.66 -2.74
CA GLY A 36 17.22 51.40 -4.11
C GLY A 36 18.35 50.96 -5.04
N ASP A 37 19.48 50.52 -4.47
CA ASP A 37 20.58 49.96 -5.23
C ASP A 37 20.16 48.63 -5.90
N SER A 38 20.80 48.28 -7.01
CA SER A 38 20.54 46.99 -7.66
C SER A 38 21.08 45.85 -6.80
N ILE A 39 20.31 44.77 -6.71
CA ILE A 39 20.67 43.56 -5.96
C ILE A 39 20.87 42.36 -6.88
N THR A 40 21.77 41.46 -6.48
CA THR A 40 21.96 40.14 -7.09
C THR A 40 21.60 39.03 -6.11
N TYR A 41 21.20 37.88 -6.64
CA TYR A 41 20.77 36.72 -5.87
C TYR A 41 21.81 35.60 -5.97
N GLN A 42 21.98 34.85 -4.89
CA GLN A 42 22.71 33.59 -4.89
C GLN A 42 22.07 32.64 -3.89
N TRP A 43 21.47 31.57 -4.40
CA TRP A 43 20.91 30.49 -3.60
C TRP A 43 21.98 29.43 -3.28
N SER A 44 21.92 28.89 -2.07
CA SER A 44 22.71 27.75 -1.63
C SER A 44 21.77 26.66 -1.11
N VAL A 45 21.95 25.44 -1.61
CA VAL A 45 21.18 24.25 -1.24
C VAL A 45 22.13 23.09 -0.97
N PRO A 46 21.70 22.03 -0.27
CA PRO A 46 22.50 20.82 -0.10
C PRO A 46 22.91 20.23 -1.46
N PRO A 47 24.04 19.50 -1.53
CA PRO A 47 24.54 18.91 -2.79
C PRO A 47 23.59 17.94 -3.50
N THR A 48 22.55 17.45 -2.80
CA THR A 48 21.51 16.58 -3.34
C THR A 48 20.45 17.32 -4.15
N VAL A 49 20.40 18.65 -4.07
CA VAL A 49 19.46 19.50 -4.80
C VAL A 49 20.20 20.23 -5.91
N LEU A 50 19.64 20.20 -7.12
CA LEU A 50 20.12 20.97 -8.25
C LEU A 50 19.09 22.03 -8.62
N LEU A 51 19.50 23.29 -8.58
CA LEU A 51 18.73 24.42 -9.09
C LEU A 51 19.04 24.63 -10.57
N ASP A 52 18.05 25.07 -11.33
CA ASP A 52 18.19 25.44 -12.75
C ASP A 52 19.13 26.64 -12.96
N ASP A 53 18.99 27.67 -12.12
CA ASP A 53 19.89 28.82 -12.05
C ASP A 53 19.88 29.41 -10.63
N ALA A 54 20.86 29.03 -9.81
CA ALA A 54 21.00 29.52 -8.44
C ALA A 54 21.22 31.05 -8.32
N THR A 55 21.40 31.78 -9.43
CA THR A 55 21.53 33.25 -9.44
C THR A 55 20.24 33.98 -9.81
N ASN A 56 19.19 33.25 -10.18
CA ASN A 56 17.86 33.81 -10.41
C ASN A 56 17.18 34.15 -9.07
N ALA A 57 16.26 35.13 -9.08
CA ALA A 57 15.41 35.43 -7.94
C ALA A 57 14.44 34.29 -7.62
N THR A 58 13.99 33.56 -8.66
CA THR A 58 13.02 32.46 -8.55
C THR A 58 13.54 31.17 -9.21
N PRO A 59 14.62 30.55 -8.71
CA PRO A 59 15.11 29.30 -9.26
C PRO A 59 14.13 28.16 -8.98
N THR A 60 14.15 27.14 -9.83
CA THR A 60 13.42 25.89 -9.63
C THR A 60 14.39 24.73 -9.41
N GLY A 61 14.05 23.81 -8.51
CA GLY A 61 14.83 22.60 -8.26
C GLY A 61 13.98 21.41 -7.85
N LEU A 62 14.59 20.23 -7.88
CA LEU A 62 14.02 18.99 -7.31
C LEU A 62 14.54 18.80 -5.88
N PHE A 63 13.63 18.78 -4.93
CA PHE A 63 13.93 18.61 -3.51
C PHE A 63 13.58 17.19 -3.07
N PRO A 64 14.48 16.48 -2.37
CA PRO A 64 14.20 15.14 -1.89
C PRO A 64 13.20 15.16 -0.73
N LEU A 65 12.57 14.01 -0.50
CA LEU A 65 11.75 13.75 0.68
C LEU A 65 12.43 14.19 1.99
N GLY A 66 11.64 14.76 2.90
CA GLY A 66 12.11 15.30 4.17
C GLY A 66 12.37 16.81 4.14
N VAL A 67 13.16 17.27 5.12
CA VAL A 67 13.42 18.70 5.33
C VAL A 67 14.70 19.12 4.61
N THR A 68 14.61 20.15 3.79
CA THR A 68 15.73 20.83 3.15
C THR A 68 15.72 22.31 3.54
N THR A 69 16.88 22.85 3.91
CA THR A 69 17.08 24.30 4.09
C THR A 69 17.76 24.87 2.85
N ALA A 70 17.18 25.92 2.27
CA ALA A 70 17.81 26.72 1.23
C ALA A 70 18.15 28.11 1.79
N THR A 71 19.36 28.59 1.53
CA THR A 71 19.82 29.90 1.97
C THR A 71 19.91 30.84 0.78
N LEU A 72 19.21 31.96 0.84
CA LEU A 72 19.36 33.07 -0.09
C LEU A 72 20.45 34.02 0.41
N THR A 73 21.38 34.40 -0.46
CA THR A 73 22.28 35.54 -0.26
C THR A 73 21.94 36.62 -1.27
N VAL A 74 21.70 37.84 -0.80
CA VAL A 74 21.46 39.02 -1.63
C VAL A 74 22.64 39.98 -1.50
N THR A 75 23.23 40.44 -2.60
CA THR A 75 24.36 41.37 -2.59
C THR A 75 24.03 42.62 -3.39
N ASP A 76 24.32 43.81 -2.85
CA ASP A 76 24.16 45.09 -3.54
C ASP A 76 25.35 45.39 -4.50
N GLU A 77 25.21 46.42 -5.34
CA GLU A 77 26.27 46.83 -6.27
C GLU A 77 27.55 47.35 -5.59
N HIS A 78 27.50 47.63 -4.29
CA HIS A 78 28.61 48.08 -3.46
C HIS A 78 29.31 46.93 -2.73
N GLY A 79 28.80 45.70 -2.85
CA GLY A 79 29.35 44.48 -2.27
C GLY A 79 28.90 44.18 -0.84
N ALA A 80 27.95 44.93 -0.27
CA ALA A 80 27.31 44.53 0.98
C ALA A 80 26.24 43.46 0.71
N ALA A 81 26.14 42.50 1.62
CA ALA A 81 25.28 41.33 1.43
C ALA A 81 24.45 41.00 2.67
N ASP A 82 23.30 40.39 2.48
CA ASP A 82 22.44 39.86 3.55
C ASP A 82 21.95 38.46 3.19
N THR A 83 21.51 37.69 4.18
CA THR A 83 21.11 36.29 3.99
C THR A 83 19.81 35.99 4.70
N ASP A 84 19.00 35.12 4.09
CA ASP A 84 17.78 34.58 4.69
C ASP A 84 17.62 33.11 4.33
N ASP A 85 16.99 32.34 5.23
CA ASP A 85 16.78 30.90 5.07
C ASP A 85 15.30 30.62 4.81
N VAL A 86 15.03 29.64 3.95
CA VAL A 86 13.70 29.05 3.77
C VAL A 86 13.77 27.53 3.97
N ILE A 87 12.77 26.99 4.66
CA ILE A 87 12.61 25.56 4.92
C ILE A 87 11.61 24.97 3.92
N ILE A 88 12.08 24.00 3.15
CA ILE A 88 11.26 23.19 2.24
C ILE A 88 11.06 21.83 2.88
N MET A 89 9.80 21.46 3.16
CA MET A 89 9.44 20.15 3.69
C MET A 89 8.74 19.32 2.62
N VAL A 90 9.41 18.32 2.07
CA VAL A 90 8.78 17.36 1.15
C VAL A 90 8.22 16.21 1.96
N ILE A 91 6.92 15.94 1.82
CA ILE A 91 6.18 14.92 2.57
C ILE A 91 5.49 13.93 1.64
N ASP A 92 5.26 12.72 2.14
CA ASP A 92 4.39 11.75 1.49
C ASP A 92 3.00 11.76 2.12
N GLU A 93 1.99 12.01 1.31
CA GLU A 93 0.58 12.00 1.69
C GLU A 93 -0.22 10.98 0.88
N THR A 94 0.45 10.18 0.05
CA THR A 94 -0.21 9.24 -0.87
C THR A 94 -0.19 7.84 -0.26
N PRO A 95 -1.34 7.20 -0.04
CA PRO A 95 -1.36 5.81 0.39
C PRO A 95 -0.75 4.87 -0.66
N PRO A 96 -0.10 3.76 -0.24
CA PRO A 96 0.48 2.79 -1.16
C PRO A 96 -0.60 2.09 -2.01
N GLU A 97 -0.26 1.64 -3.21
CA GLU A 97 -1.10 0.71 -3.98
C GLU A 97 -0.88 -0.72 -3.46
N VAL A 98 -1.97 -1.47 -3.21
CA VAL A 98 -1.89 -2.83 -2.63
C VAL A 98 -2.74 -3.82 -3.42
N ALA A 99 -2.11 -4.92 -3.86
CA ALA A 99 -2.76 -6.04 -4.53
C ALA A 99 -2.57 -7.34 -3.74
N CYS A 100 -3.68 -7.96 -3.34
CA CYS A 100 -3.72 -9.29 -2.71
C CYS A 100 -4.06 -10.33 -3.77
N THR A 101 -3.31 -11.43 -3.83
CA THR A 101 -3.58 -12.56 -4.72
C THR A 101 -3.35 -13.89 -4.01
N THR A 102 -4.01 -14.94 -4.49
CA THR A 102 -3.82 -16.31 -4.01
C THR A 102 -3.46 -17.23 -5.18
N ASP A 103 -2.68 -18.28 -4.91
CA ASP A 103 -2.34 -19.29 -5.92
C ASP A 103 -3.56 -20.14 -6.34
N ILE A 104 -4.49 -20.35 -5.41
CA ILE A 104 -5.78 -20.98 -5.65
C ILE A 104 -6.91 -20.08 -5.18
N THR A 105 -7.98 -20.02 -5.97
CA THR A 105 -9.19 -19.22 -5.67
C THR A 105 -10.41 -20.09 -5.38
N SER A 106 -10.28 -21.41 -5.48
CA SER A 106 -11.36 -22.36 -5.26
C SER A 106 -10.88 -23.66 -4.60
N LEU A 107 -11.53 -24.07 -3.51
CA LEU A 107 -11.30 -25.34 -2.81
C LEU A 107 -12.41 -26.35 -3.17
N ALA A 108 -12.20 -27.16 -4.21
CA ALA A 108 -13.18 -28.15 -4.66
C ALA A 108 -12.54 -29.54 -4.83
N PRO A 109 -13.25 -30.63 -4.47
CA PRO A 109 -14.59 -30.66 -3.85
C PRO A 109 -14.57 -30.25 -2.38
N ALA A 110 -15.73 -29.87 -1.82
CA ALA A 110 -15.87 -29.63 -0.39
C ALA A 110 -15.75 -30.97 0.38
N ASN A 111 -14.52 -31.37 0.69
CA ASN A 111 -14.14 -32.66 1.27
C ASN A 111 -13.64 -32.55 2.72
N HIS A 112 -13.71 -31.36 3.32
CA HIS A 112 -13.29 -31.05 4.69
C HIS A 112 -11.78 -31.18 4.93
N GLU A 113 -10.98 -31.33 3.88
CA GLU A 113 -9.52 -31.35 3.98
C GLU A 113 -8.98 -29.94 4.16
N LEU A 114 -7.87 -29.83 4.90
CA LEU A 114 -7.09 -28.60 4.98
C LEU A 114 -6.21 -28.49 3.75
N VAL A 115 -6.14 -27.29 3.19
CA VAL A 115 -5.38 -26.97 1.99
C VAL A 115 -4.52 -25.76 2.28
N ASP A 116 -3.23 -25.90 2.03
CA ASP A 116 -2.29 -24.78 2.05
C ASP A 116 -2.59 -23.86 0.86
N VAL A 117 -2.71 -22.57 1.13
CA VAL A 117 -2.94 -21.51 0.13
C VAL A 117 -1.79 -20.53 0.22
N GLN A 118 -1.08 -20.35 -0.89
CA GLN A 118 -0.08 -19.30 -0.99
C GLN A 118 -0.79 -17.96 -1.22
N VAL A 119 -0.44 -16.97 -0.42
CA VAL A 119 -0.93 -15.61 -0.54
C VAL A 119 0.26 -14.70 -0.87
N SER A 120 0.10 -13.92 -1.93
CA SER A 120 1.07 -12.93 -2.39
C SER A 120 0.45 -11.54 -2.31
N ILE A 121 1.09 -10.66 -1.57
CA ILE A 121 0.69 -9.26 -1.38
C ILE A 121 1.77 -8.39 -2.02
N LEU A 122 1.43 -7.83 -3.19
CA LEU A 122 2.27 -6.83 -3.84
C LEU A 122 1.85 -5.44 -3.36
N ALA A 123 2.80 -4.67 -2.86
CA ALA A 123 2.57 -3.28 -2.48
C ALA A 123 3.62 -2.38 -3.14
N SER A 124 3.20 -1.21 -3.58
CA SER A 124 4.07 -0.22 -4.21
C SER A 124 3.63 1.18 -3.85
N ASP A 125 4.58 2.09 -3.75
CA ASP A 125 4.32 3.48 -3.44
C ASP A 125 5.17 4.41 -4.31
N LEU A 126 4.74 5.66 -4.46
CA LEU A 126 5.45 6.65 -5.27
C LEU A 126 6.67 7.23 -4.55
N CYS A 127 6.69 7.22 -3.22
CA CYS A 127 7.73 7.89 -2.43
C CYS A 127 8.39 6.98 -1.41
N SER A 128 7.84 5.80 -1.17
CA SER A 128 8.43 4.76 -0.34
C SER A 128 8.97 3.60 -1.18
N ALA A 129 10.20 3.14 -0.87
CA ALA A 129 10.74 1.93 -1.47
C ALA A 129 9.94 0.70 -0.99
N PRO A 130 9.82 -0.37 -1.79
CA PRO A 130 9.04 -1.55 -1.41
C PRO A 130 9.47 -2.18 -0.07
N GLU A 131 10.77 -2.17 0.24
CA GLU A 131 11.32 -2.68 1.50
C GLU A 131 10.99 -1.83 2.73
N ASP A 132 10.59 -0.57 2.53
CA ASP A 132 10.22 0.36 3.59
C ASP A 132 8.71 0.32 3.92
N LEU A 133 7.92 -0.37 3.09
CA LEU A 133 6.50 -0.61 3.36
C LEU A 133 6.32 -1.60 4.52
N VAL A 134 5.31 -1.37 5.35
CA VAL A 134 5.02 -2.18 6.53
C VAL A 134 3.70 -2.93 6.33
N LEU A 135 3.77 -4.25 6.31
CA LEU A 135 2.58 -5.11 6.41
C LEU A 135 2.01 -4.99 7.83
N LEU A 136 0.97 -4.19 7.99
CA LEU A 136 0.37 -3.90 9.29
C LEU A 136 -0.51 -5.05 9.77
N ALA A 137 -1.33 -5.62 8.88
CA ALA A 137 -2.24 -6.70 9.22
C ALA A 137 -2.59 -7.57 8.02
N VAL A 138 -2.73 -8.87 8.28
CA VAL A 138 -3.44 -9.82 7.43
C VAL A 138 -4.52 -10.49 8.28
N LEU A 139 -5.77 -10.12 8.05
CA LEU A 139 -6.93 -10.59 8.79
C LEU A 139 -7.78 -11.52 7.93
N LEU A 140 -7.90 -12.76 8.38
CA LEU A 140 -8.68 -13.80 7.73
C LEU A 140 -10.09 -13.85 8.32
N ASP A 141 -11.09 -13.77 7.45
CA ASP A 141 -12.51 -13.80 7.79
C ASP A 141 -13.28 -14.80 6.90
N SER A 142 -14.51 -15.14 7.29
CA SER A 142 -15.38 -16.00 6.50
C SER A 142 -16.85 -15.60 6.61
N ASP A 143 -17.60 -15.81 5.52
CA ASP A 143 -19.05 -15.61 5.47
C ASP A 143 -19.86 -16.75 6.13
N GLU A 144 -19.20 -17.81 6.59
CA GLU A 144 -19.78 -18.90 7.38
C GLU A 144 -19.03 -19.04 8.72
N PRO A 145 -19.74 -19.25 9.84
CA PRO A 145 -19.10 -19.39 11.16
C PRO A 145 -18.18 -20.61 11.24
N ASP A 146 -17.29 -20.60 12.24
CA ASP A 146 -16.56 -21.79 12.70
C ASP A 146 -17.45 -22.52 13.73
N ASP A 147 -18.42 -23.31 13.26
CA ASP A 147 -19.35 -24.05 14.12
C ASP A 147 -18.97 -25.53 14.29
N ALA A 148 -19.01 -26.05 15.52
CA ALA A 148 -19.10 -27.49 15.82
C ALA A 148 -20.45 -27.79 16.52
N SER A 149 -21.20 -28.88 16.24
CA SER A 149 -20.78 -30.28 16.21
C SER A 149 -21.52 -31.19 15.20
N GLY A 150 -20.80 -32.14 14.56
CA GLY A 150 -21.38 -33.36 13.99
C GLY A 150 -20.40 -34.25 13.20
N LYS A 151 -20.56 -35.59 13.27
CA LYS A 151 -19.84 -36.52 12.39
C LYS A 151 -20.43 -36.41 10.98
N HIS A 152 -19.73 -35.71 10.09
CA HIS A 152 -20.01 -35.61 8.66
C HIS A 152 -21.13 -34.63 8.24
N ASP A 153 -21.27 -33.44 8.83
CA ASP A 153 -22.32 -32.48 8.47
C ASP A 153 -21.89 -31.07 8.04
N GLY A 154 -20.67 -30.61 8.28
CA GLY A 154 -20.30 -29.23 7.96
C GLY A 154 -19.87 -28.43 9.20
N ALA A 155 -19.22 -29.09 10.17
CA ALA A 155 -19.09 -28.58 11.54
C ALA A 155 -17.80 -29.07 12.22
N THR A 156 -16.65 -28.77 11.62
CA THR A 156 -15.31 -29.12 12.13
C THR A 156 -14.58 -27.85 12.60
N THR A 157 -14.25 -27.74 13.89
CA THR A 157 -13.48 -26.59 14.42
C THR A 157 -12.08 -26.49 13.80
N GLY A 158 -11.51 -25.29 13.76
CA GLY A 158 -10.13 -25.08 13.30
C GLY A 158 -10.06 -25.07 11.78
N ASP A 159 -10.96 -24.32 11.16
CA ASP A 159 -11.02 -24.10 9.72
C ASP A 159 -9.88 -23.22 9.19
N THR A 160 -9.20 -22.53 10.10
CA THR A 160 -8.02 -21.70 9.84
C THR A 160 -7.02 -21.80 11.00
N ASN A 161 -5.80 -22.29 10.73
CA ASN A 161 -4.66 -22.31 11.65
C ASN A 161 -4.88 -22.92 13.07
N GLY A 162 -5.96 -23.68 13.31
CA GLY A 162 -6.20 -24.40 14.56
C GLY A 162 -6.77 -23.58 15.73
N GLU A 163 -7.16 -22.33 15.51
CA GLU A 163 -7.86 -21.47 16.49
C GLU A 163 -9.38 -21.43 16.20
N ASP A 164 -10.19 -21.25 17.24
CA ASP A 164 -11.61 -20.86 17.13
C ASP A 164 -11.64 -19.51 16.42
N GLY A 165 -11.99 -19.51 15.16
CA GLY A 165 -11.90 -18.31 14.35
C GLY A 165 -13.03 -18.31 13.38
N PHE A 166 -14.19 -17.74 13.77
CA PHE A 166 -15.00 -16.79 12.98
C PHE A 166 -16.06 -16.07 13.85
N SER A 167 -15.84 -15.96 15.18
CA SER A 167 -16.55 -14.94 15.99
C SER A 167 -15.89 -13.56 15.89
N SER A 168 -14.65 -13.51 15.36
CA SER A 168 -13.86 -12.34 15.00
C SER A 168 -12.80 -12.75 13.96
N PRO A 169 -12.28 -11.82 13.12
CA PRO A 169 -11.22 -12.14 12.16
C PRO A 169 -9.96 -12.69 12.84
N VAL A 170 -9.30 -13.66 12.20
CA VAL A 170 -8.04 -14.26 12.66
C VAL A 170 -6.87 -13.48 12.10
N ASP A 171 -6.00 -12.97 12.98
CA ASP A 171 -4.76 -12.32 12.59
C ASP A 171 -3.70 -13.39 12.25
N VAL A 172 -3.23 -13.37 11.00
CA VAL A 172 -2.21 -14.29 10.46
C VAL A 172 -0.99 -13.53 9.93
N THR A 173 -0.80 -12.28 10.36
CA THR A 173 0.27 -11.39 9.87
C THR A 173 1.66 -12.00 10.05
N ASP A 174 1.87 -12.78 11.11
CA ASP A 174 3.14 -13.45 11.43
C ASP A 174 3.51 -14.61 10.47
N GLN A 175 2.59 -15.02 9.60
CA GLN A 175 2.81 -16.04 8.57
C GLN A 175 3.41 -15.46 7.28
N PHE A 176 3.55 -14.12 7.21
CA PHE A 176 4.03 -13.42 6.03
C PHE A 176 5.45 -12.91 6.23
N THR A 177 6.25 -13.02 5.17
CA THR A 177 7.62 -12.49 5.12
C THR A 177 7.82 -11.67 3.86
N PHE A 178 8.63 -10.62 3.95
CA PHE A 178 8.98 -9.83 2.78
C PHE A 178 9.97 -10.59 1.90
N ASN A 179 9.61 -10.77 0.63
CA ASN A 179 10.45 -11.36 -0.39
C ASN A 179 11.10 -10.27 -1.23
N THR A 180 12.42 -10.12 -1.08
CA THR A 180 13.21 -9.09 -1.78
C THR A 180 13.33 -9.34 -3.29
N GLU A 181 13.12 -10.57 -3.78
CA GLU A 181 13.20 -10.87 -5.21
C GLU A 181 11.95 -10.41 -5.96
N THR A 182 10.80 -10.49 -5.31
CA THR A 182 9.48 -10.15 -5.88
C THR A 182 8.92 -8.83 -5.38
N ALA A 183 9.55 -8.20 -4.38
CA ALA A 183 9.09 -6.99 -3.71
C ALA A 183 7.64 -7.15 -3.17
N SER A 184 7.37 -8.31 -2.56
CA SER A 184 6.04 -8.68 -2.06
C SER A 184 6.11 -9.32 -0.69
N PHE A 185 5.01 -9.25 0.07
CA PHE A 185 4.84 -10.08 1.26
C PHE A 185 4.23 -11.41 0.86
N GLU A 186 4.91 -12.49 1.22
CA GLU A 186 4.51 -13.85 0.86
C GLU A 186 4.26 -14.66 2.13
N GLY A 187 3.15 -15.41 2.15
CA GLY A 187 2.76 -16.25 3.26
C GLY A 187 1.97 -17.48 2.81
N THR A 188 1.92 -18.48 3.68
CA THR A 188 1.10 -19.67 3.48
C THR A 188 0.05 -19.71 4.58
N ILE A 189 -1.22 -19.63 4.19
CA ILE A 189 -2.35 -19.83 5.12
C ILE A 189 -2.94 -21.22 4.89
N VAL A 190 -3.61 -21.77 5.90
CA VAL A 190 -4.29 -23.06 5.79
C VAL A 190 -5.79 -22.84 5.86
N LEU A 191 -6.52 -23.24 4.82
CA LEU A 191 -7.97 -23.12 4.71
C LEU A 191 -8.61 -24.50 4.59
N ARG A 192 -9.79 -24.68 5.18
CA ARG A 192 -10.56 -25.93 5.02
C ARG A 192 -11.45 -25.89 3.78
N ALA A 193 -11.42 -26.95 2.99
CA ALA A 193 -12.37 -27.18 1.90
C ALA A 193 -13.75 -27.60 2.42
N GLU A 194 -14.42 -26.73 3.17
CA GLU A 194 -15.71 -26.98 3.83
C GLU A 194 -16.69 -25.82 3.63
N ALA A 195 -17.97 -26.15 3.43
CA ALA A 195 -19.06 -25.19 3.31
C ALA A 195 -20.38 -25.79 3.79
N ASN A 196 -21.30 -24.93 4.24
CA ASN A 196 -22.61 -25.32 4.69
C ASN A 196 -23.37 -26.06 3.58
N LYS A 197 -23.80 -27.30 3.87
CA LYS A 197 -24.52 -28.16 2.92
C LYS A 197 -25.79 -27.54 2.32
N LYS A 198 -26.41 -26.59 3.02
CA LYS A 198 -27.62 -25.88 2.57
C LYS A 198 -27.32 -24.48 1.99
N GLY A 199 -26.11 -23.98 2.16
CA GLY A 199 -25.65 -22.66 1.69
C GLY A 199 -25.32 -22.61 0.19
N ASN A 200 -24.65 -21.51 -0.19
CA ASN A 200 -24.18 -21.26 -1.56
C ASN A 200 -22.70 -21.64 -1.76
N GLY A 201 -22.04 -22.17 -0.73
CA GLY A 201 -20.58 -22.25 -0.66
C GLY A 201 -20.06 -21.27 0.38
N ARG A 202 -18.80 -21.45 0.78
CA ARG A 202 -18.10 -20.59 1.74
C ARG A 202 -17.15 -19.67 1.00
N THR A 203 -17.00 -18.45 1.49
CA THR A 203 -15.98 -17.50 1.08
C THR A 203 -15.06 -17.24 2.26
N TYR A 204 -13.77 -17.45 2.05
CA TYR A 204 -12.72 -16.93 2.91
C TYR A 204 -12.26 -15.59 2.36
N SER A 205 -12.25 -14.55 3.20
CA SER A 205 -11.78 -13.21 2.87
C SER A 205 -10.46 -12.95 3.56
N ILE A 206 -9.42 -12.66 2.78
CA ILE A 206 -8.10 -12.26 3.26
C ILE A 206 -8.04 -10.75 3.14
N ASN A 207 -8.17 -10.04 4.26
CA ASN A 207 -8.12 -8.59 4.32
C ASN A 207 -6.71 -8.16 4.70
N VAL A 208 -6.13 -7.23 3.95
CA VAL A 208 -4.73 -6.84 4.08
C VAL A 208 -4.64 -5.34 4.30
N SER A 209 -3.78 -4.93 5.22
CA SER A 209 -3.46 -3.53 5.52
C SER A 209 -1.96 -3.29 5.41
N VAL A 210 -1.55 -2.28 4.63
CA VAL A 210 -0.14 -1.89 4.43
C VAL A 210 0.01 -0.40 4.69
N LEU A 211 1.05 -0.05 5.46
CA LEU A 211 1.49 1.32 5.70
C LEU A 211 2.72 1.62 4.84
N ASP A 212 2.86 2.87 4.44
CA ASP A 212 4.13 3.41 3.99
C ASP A 212 4.98 3.97 5.16
N THR A 213 6.07 4.65 4.85
CA THR A 213 6.96 5.26 5.85
C THR A 213 6.43 6.52 6.52
N PHE A 214 5.32 7.06 6.03
CA PHE A 214 4.66 8.28 6.50
C PHE A 214 3.28 8.00 7.10
N ASP A 215 3.01 6.74 7.45
CA ASP A 215 1.77 6.24 8.03
C ASP A 215 0.53 6.38 7.12
N ASN A 216 0.71 6.54 5.80
CA ASN A 216 -0.42 6.46 4.87
C ASN A 216 -0.84 4.99 4.72
N LEU A 217 -2.12 4.73 4.95
CA LEU A 217 -2.68 3.38 5.03
C LEU A 217 -3.48 3.02 3.78
N SER A 218 -3.16 1.85 3.21
CA SER A 218 -3.99 1.20 2.20
C SER A 218 -4.47 -0.17 2.62
N ASN A 219 -5.65 -0.52 2.11
CA ASN A 219 -6.27 -1.82 2.34
C ASN A 219 -6.57 -2.51 1.01
N SER A 220 -6.42 -3.82 0.99
CA SER A 220 -6.77 -4.69 -0.13
C SER A 220 -7.40 -5.97 0.37
N SER A 221 -8.01 -6.74 -0.53
CA SER A 221 -8.57 -8.04 -0.16
C SER A 221 -8.49 -9.02 -1.32
N CYS A 222 -8.22 -10.28 -0.99
CA CYS A 222 -8.42 -11.40 -1.89
C CYS A 222 -9.26 -12.49 -1.23
N ALA A 223 -9.77 -13.45 -2.02
CA ALA A 223 -10.71 -14.42 -1.52
C ALA A 223 -10.51 -15.81 -2.12
N VAL A 224 -10.80 -16.83 -1.31
CA VAL A 224 -10.83 -18.23 -1.71
C VAL A 224 -12.23 -18.78 -1.44
N VAL A 225 -12.82 -19.43 -2.43
CA VAL A 225 -14.21 -19.92 -2.35
C VAL A 225 -14.23 -21.44 -2.23
N VAL A 226 -15.05 -21.98 -1.34
CA VAL A 226 -15.46 -23.38 -1.34
C VAL A 226 -16.80 -23.47 -2.07
N PRO A 227 -16.84 -23.85 -3.37
CA PRO A 227 -18.08 -23.84 -4.13
C PRO A 227 -19.05 -24.91 -3.63
N LYS A 228 -20.35 -24.66 -3.79
CA LYS A 228 -21.38 -25.67 -3.52
C LYS A 228 -21.14 -26.93 -4.36
N ASN A 229 -21.13 -28.09 -3.71
CA ASN A 229 -21.13 -29.38 -4.41
C ASN A 229 -22.39 -29.50 -5.30
N SER A 230 -22.23 -29.34 -6.62
CA SER A 230 -23.29 -29.65 -7.57
C SER A 230 -23.55 -31.16 -7.52
N LYS A 231 -24.79 -31.59 -7.27
CA LYS A 231 -25.16 -33.01 -7.39
C LYS A 231 -24.74 -33.50 -8.78
N LYS A 232 -23.85 -34.50 -8.87
CA LYS A 232 -23.71 -35.30 -10.08
C LYS A 232 -25.11 -35.77 -10.48
N GLY A 233 -25.59 -35.35 -11.64
CA GLY A 233 -26.87 -35.77 -12.17
C GLY A 233 -26.92 -37.30 -12.22
N GLY A 234 -27.69 -37.88 -11.30
CA GLY A 234 -27.99 -39.30 -11.31
C GLY A 234 -28.86 -39.59 -12.52
N GLY A 235 -28.24 -40.03 -13.61
CA GLY A 235 -28.92 -40.65 -14.74
C GLY A 235 -29.63 -41.90 -14.25
N GLY A 236 -30.89 -41.74 -13.83
CA GLY A 236 -31.76 -42.82 -13.42
C GLY A 236 -31.90 -43.83 -14.55
N GLY A 237 -31.43 -45.06 -14.28
CA GLY A 237 -31.68 -46.21 -15.13
C GLY A 237 -33.18 -46.42 -15.27
N ASN A 238 -33.68 -46.38 -16.50
CA ASN A 238 -35.05 -46.76 -16.78
C ASN A 238 -35.10 -48.27 -17.07
N ASN A 239 -35.69 -49.00 -16.13
CA ASN A 239 -36.04 -50.41 -16.26
C ASN A 239 -37.14 -50.60 -17.32
N GLY A 240 -36.75 -50.86 -18.56
CA GLY A 240 -37.65 -51.32 -19.61
C GLY A 240 -37.85 -52.85 -19.55
N LYS A 241 -38.84 -53.31 -18.78
CA LYS A 241 -39.41 -54.67 -18.93
C LYS A 241 -40.09 -54.76 -20.31
N GLY A 242 -39.44 -55.41 -21.27
CA GLY A 242 -40.03 -55.82 -22.55
C GLY A 242 -40.35 -57.31 -22.53
N ASN A 243 -41.61 -57.64 -22.24
CA ASN A 243 -42.18 -58.97 -22.24
C ASN A 243 -42.23 -59.55 -23.67
N GLY A 244 -41.77 -60.79 -23.87
CA GLY A 244 -41.92 -61.48 -25.14
C GLY A 244 -43.35 -61.99 -25.37
N ARG A 245 -43.81 -61.96 -26.63
CA ARG A 245 -44.58 -63.03 -27.31
C ARG A 245 -45.04 -62.64 -28.72
N ASN A 246 -44.93 -63.63 -29.62
CA ASN A 246 -45.68 -63.88 -30.86
C ASN A 246 -45.43 -62.88 -32.02
N LYS A 247 -45.10 -63.28 -33.25
CA LYS A 247 -45.27 -64.52 -34.02
C LYS A 247 -44.14 -64.63 -35.05
#